data_AF-H3HB11-F1
#
_entry.id   AF-H3HB11-F1
#
_cell.length_a   1.000
_cell.length_b   1.000
_cell.length_c   1.000
_cell.angle_alpha   90.00
_cell.angle_beta   90.00
_cell.angle_gamma   90.00
#
_symmetry.space_group_name_H-M   'P 1'
#
loop_
_entity.id
_entity.type
_entity.pdbx_description
1 polymer ?
#
loop_
_entity_poly.entity_id
_entity_poly.type
_entity_poly.pdbx_seq_one_letter_code
_entity_poly.pdbx_strand_id
1 'polypeptide(L)'
;MGIETDWNCAISLRPLDSDGPDPHRMTSNYSDWDVKARLPHGVEAIKRHLAEVDNVPLLVSLYTDSTPETISEMVSIFQENDEVVMGVGSSLKESNAPLFSKADLAVALQG
;
A
#
# COMPACT_ATOMS: atom_id res chain seq x y z
N MET A 1 6.64 17.28 -1.58
CA MET A 1 5.64 16.93 -2.61
C MET A 1 4.31 17.42 -2.08
N GLY A 2 3.54 18.21 -2.84
CA GLY A 2 2.24 18.75 -2.42
C GLY A 2 1.14 17.69 -2.41
N ILE A 3 1.43 16.53 -1.83
CA ILE A 3 0.43 15.50 -1.56
C ILE A 3 -0.35 15.99 -0.34
N GLU A 4 -1.61 16.34 -0.53
CA GLU A 4 -2.53 16.55 0.59
C GLU A 4 -2.68 15.19 1.28
N THR A 5 -1.85 14.95 2.30
CA THR A 5 -2.00 13.79 3.18
C THR A 5 -3.08 14.12 4.19
N ASP A 6 -4.33 14.19 3.73
CA ASP A 6 -5.43 14.05 4.66
C ASP A 6 -5.26 12.70 5.36
N TRP A 7 -5.24 12.77 6.68
CA TRP A 7 -4.74 11.71 7.55
C TRP A 7 -5.67 10.47 7.59
N ASN A 8 -6.67 10.40 6.70
CA ASN A 8 -7.64 9.32 6.48
C ASN A 8 -7.30 8.39 5.28
N CYS A 9 -6.15 8.56 4.61
CA CYS A 9 -5.88 7.93 3.30
C CYS A 9 -4.63 7.04 3.25
N ALA A 10 -4.20 6.47 4.38
CA ALA A 10 -3.01 5.61 4.43
C ALA A 10 -3.31 4.21 4.97
N ILE A 11 -2.81 3.18 4.28
CA ILE A 11 -2.89 1.76 4.70
C ILE A 11 -1.48 1.21 4.91
N SER A 12 -1.23 0.52 6.02
CA SER A 12 0.04 -0.19 6.23
C SER A 12 0.02 -1.54 5.52
N LEU A 13 1.10 -1.85 4.78
CA LEU A 13 1.30 -3.17 4.17
C LEU A 13 1.96 -4.17 5.13
N ARG A 14 2.28 -3.76 6.36
CA ARG A 14 2.78 -4.67 7.39
C ARG A 14 1.63 -5.57 7.88
N PRO A 15 1.80 -6.89 7.92
CA PRO A 15 0.81 -7.77 8.52
C PRO A 15 0.72 -7.52 10.03
N LEU A 16 -0.51 -7.52 10.56
CA LEU A 16 -0.76 -7.53 11.99
C LEU A 16 -0.75 -8.98 12.48
N ASP A 17 0.29 -9.38 13.20
CA ASP A 17 0.44 -10.74 13.73
C ASP A 17 -0.53 -11.04 14.91
N SER A 18 -1.25 -10.04 15.42
CA SER A 18 -2.25 -10.21 16.47
C SER A 18 -3.33 -9.13 16.41
N ASP A 19 -4.56 -9.48 16.81
CA ASP A 19 -5.67 -8.56 17.15
C ASP A 19 -5.36 -7.62 18.35
N GLY A 20 -4.09 -7.57 18.78
CA GLY A 20 -3.59 -6.70 19.82
C GLY A 20 -3.04 -5.38 19.28
N PRO A 21 -2.92 -4.34 20.13
CA PRO A 21 -2.33 -3.07 19.73
C PRO A 21 -0.87 -3.27 19.33
N ASP A 22 -0.55 -3.03 18.05
CA ASP A 22 0.80 -3.15 17.51
C ASP A 22 1.76 -2.19 18.26
N PRO A 23 2.88 -2.67 18.82
CA PRO A 23 3.82 -1.85 19.60
C PRO A 23 4.59 -0.80 18.78
N HIS A 24 4.60 -0.92 17.44
CA HIS A 24 5.12 0.07 16.50
C HIS A 24 4.00 0.96 15.92
N ARG A 25 2.74 0.68 16.23
CA ARG A 25 1.63 1.58 15.92
C ARG A 25 1.76 2.78 16.84
N MET A 26 2.07 3.92 16.23
CA MET A 26 2.06 5.20 16.92
C MET A 26 0.61 5.49 17.32
N THR A 27 0.22 5.13 18.55
CA THR A 27 -1.09 5.40 19.16
C THR A 27 -1.12 6.85 19.66
N SER A 28 -1.17 7.77 18.70
CA SER A 28 -1.60 9.14 18.95
C SER A 28 -3.13 9.15 19.14
N ASN A 29 -3.69 10.20 19.75
CA ASN A 29 -5.16 10.39 19.87
C ASN A 29 -5.89 10.42 18.50
N TYR A 30 -5.08 10.43 17.44
CA TYR A 30 -5.40 10.34 16.04
C TYR A 30 -5.71 8.87 15.64
N SER A 31 -4.97 7.86 16.12
CA SER A 31 -5.01 6.44 15.68
C SER A 31 -6.31 5.68 15.97
N ASP A 32 -7.29 6.36 16.56
CA ASP A 32 -8.58 5.86 17.02
C ASP A 32 -9.59 5.70 15.86
N TRP A 33 -9.35 6.30 14.68
CA TRP A 33 -10.22 6.10 13.51
C TRP A 33 -9.82 4.92 12.64
N ASP A 34 -8.56 4.50 12.58
CA ASP A 34 -8.17 3.25 11.88
C ASP A 34 -8.92 2.04 12.50
N VAL A 35 -9.16 2.12 13.82
CA VAL A 35 -10.04 1.20 14.57
C VAL A 35 -11.53 1.37 14.21
N LYS A 36 -11.99 2.57 13.83
CA LYS A 36 -13.39 2.84 13.42
C LYS A 36 -13.69 2.59 11.94
N ALA A 37 -12.72 2.83 11.05
CA ALA A 37 -12.85 2.65 9.60
C ALA A 37 -12.62 1.19 9.17
N ARG A 38 -12.01 0.37 10.05
CA ARG A 38 -11.74 -1.06 9.79
C ARG A 38 -10.99 -1.28 8.48
N LEU A 39 -10.05 -0.39 8.15
CA LEU A 39 -9.22 -0.56 6.96
C LEU A 39 -8.33 -1.80 7.14
N PRO A 40 -8.14 -2.60 6.08
CA PRO A 40 -7.30 -3.79 6.16
C PRO A 40 -5.83 -3.42 6.39
N HIS A 41 -5.10 -4.26 7.14
CA HIS A 41 -3.66 -4.13 7.34
C HIS A 41 -2.92 -5.32 6.73
N GLY A 42 -1.93 -5.03 5.89
CA GLY A 42 -1.22 -6.04 5.12
C GLY A 42 -1.93 -6.44 3.83
N VAL A 43 -1.13 -6.94 2.88
CA VAL A 43 -1.57 -7.31 1.54
C VAL A 43 -2.69 -8.36 1.57
N GLU A 44 -2.58 -9.38 2.42
CA GLU A 44 -3.59 -10.44 2.53
C GLU A 44 -4.94 -9.94 3.05
N ALA A 45 -4.93 -8.97 3.98
CA ALA A 45 -6.16 -8.35 4.45
C ALA A 45 -6.79 -7.48 3.36
N ILE A 46 -5.97 -6.78 2.55
CA ILE A 46 -6.46 -6.01 1.40
C ILE A 46 -7.15 -6.95 0.40
N LYS A 47 -6.50 -8.04 -0.01
CA LYS A 47 -7.08 -9.04 -0.92
C LYS A 47 -8.43 -9.57 -0.40
N ARG A 48 -8.51 -9.89 0.90
CA ARG A 48 -9.77 -10.34 1.53
C ARG A 48 -10.84 -9.26 1.52
N HIS A 49 -10.49 -8.03 1.88
CA HIS A 49 -11.42 -6.91 1.91
C HIS A 49 -12.00 -6.60 0.52
N LEU A 50 -11.17 -6.68 -0.54
CA LEU A 50 -11.61 -6.52 -1.92
C LEU A 50 -12.61 -7.60 -2.36
N ALA A 51 -12.46 -8.83 -1.86
CA ALA A 51 -13.36 -9.93 -2.17
C ALA A 51 -14.68 -9.89 -1.38
N GLU A 52 -14.65 -9.42 -0.14
CA GLU A 52 -15.77 -9.55 0.81
C GLU A 52 -16.53 -8.25 1.10
N VAL A 53 -15.91 -7.08 0.87
CA VAL A 53 -16.43 -5.79 1.34
C VAL A 53 -16.58 -4.77 0.21
N ASP A 54 -15.49 -4.16 -0.24
CA ASP A 54 -15.50 -3.10 -1.27
C ASP A 54 -14.09 -2.80 -1.81
N ASN A 55 -14.01 -1.90 -2.80
CA ASN A 55 -12.77 -1.44 -3.42
C ASN A 55 -12.14 -0.21 -2.74
N VAL A 56 -12.64 0.22 -1.56
CA VAL A 56 -12.08 1.37 -0.84
C VAL A 56 -10.57 1.26 -0.60
N PRO A 57 -9.99 0.07 -0.31
CA PRO A 57 -8.55 -0.06 -0.16
C PRO A 57 -7.72 0.37 -1.37
N LEU A 58 -8.28 0.36 -2.59
CA LEU A 58 -7.59 0.81 -3.82
C LEU A 58 -7.72 2.33 -4.05
N LEU A 59 -8.63 2.99 -3.34
CA LEU A 59 -8.91 4.43 -3.48
C LEU A 59 -8.08 5.29 -2.53
N VAL A 60 -7.27 4.67 -1.66
CA VAL A 60 -6.38 5.38 -0.76
C VAL A 60 -5.17 5.94 -1.50
N SER A 61 -4.62 7.04 -1.02
CA SER A 61 -3.52 7.75 -1.70
C SER A 61 -2.14 7.27 -1.27
N LEU A 62 -2.03 6.54 -0.14
CA LEU A 62 -0.75 6.14 0.42
C LEU A 62 -0.77 4.73 1.00
N TYR A 63 0.29 3.98 0.70
CA TYR A 63 0.62 2.74 1.41
C TYR A 63 1.94 2.91 2.16
N THR A 64 2.00 2.47 3.41
CA THR A 64 3.19 2.55 4.27
C THR A 64 3.78 1.18 4.58
N ASP A 65 5.00 1.15 5.13
CA ASP A 65 5.69 -0.09 5.53
C ASP A 65 5.89 -1.07 4.36
N SER A 66 6.02 -0.51 3.16
CA SER A 66 6.15 -1.26 1.92
C SER A 66 7.54 -1.89 1.79
N THR A 67 7.59 -3.18 1.45
CA THR A 67 8.80 -3.88 1.01
C THR A 67 8.71 -4.15 -0.50
N PRO A 68 9.81 -4.46 -1.20
CA PRO A 68 9.73 -4.81 -2.62
C PRO A 68 8.73 -5.93 -2.90
N GLU A 69 8.61 -6.89 -1.99
CA GLU A 69 7.66 -8.00 -2.10
C GLU A 69 6.22 -7.49 -2.00
N THR A 70 5.89 -6.70 -0.96
CA THR A 70 4.52 -6.19 -0.79
C THR A 70 4.13 -5.18 -1.87
N ILE A 71 5.07 -4.38 -2.39
CA ILE A 71 4.84 -3.52 -3.55
C ILE A 71 4.50 -4.38 -4.77
N SER A 72 5.29 -5.43 -5.03
CA SER A 72 5.05 -6.34 -6.15
C SER A 72 3.67 -6.99 -6.07
N GLU A 73 3.22 -7.38 -4.89
CA GLU A 73 1.87 -7.91 -4.71
C GLU A 73 0.79 -6.85 -4.92
N MET A 74 0.98 -5.62 -4.41
CA MET A 74 0.03 -4.53 -4.66
C MET A 74 -0.08 -4.20 -6.15
N VAL A 75 1.04 -4.20 -6.90
CA VAL A 75 1.01 -4.06 -8.38
C VAL A 75 0.10 -5.11 -9.01
N SER A 76 0.24 -6.39 -8.59
CA SER A 76 -0.66 -7.46 -9.06
C SER A 76 -2.11 -7.20 -8.69
N ILE A 77 -2.39 -6.79 -7.46
CA ILE A 77 -3.77 -6.52 -7.01
C ILE A 77 -4.42 -5.43 -7.87
N PHE A 78 -3.72 -4.32 -8.13
CA PHE A 78 -4.26 -3.28 -9.01
C PHE A 78 -4.52 -3.80 -10.43
N GLN A 79 -3.57 -4.54 -11.02
CA GLN A 79 -3.73 -5.14 -12.35
C GLN A 79 -4.90 -6.14 -12.41
N GLU A 80 -5.09 -6.95 -11.36
CA GLU A 80 -6.20 -7.91 -11.23
C GLU A 80 -7.57 -7.22 -11.08
N ASN A 81 -7.60 -5.95 -10.68
CA ASN A 81 -8.79 -5.12 -10.57
C ASN A 81 -8.96 -4.15 -11.77
N ASP A 82 -8.42 -4.53 -12.94
CA ASP A 82 -8.52 -3.78 -14.19
C ASP A 82 -7.90 -2.36 -14.16
N GLU A 83 -6.98 -2.09 -13.22
CA GLU A 83 -6.24 -0.83 -13.15
C GLU A 83 -4.89 -0.92 -13.88
N VAL A 84 -4.44 0.21 -14.45
CA VAL A 84 -3.13 0.33 -15.11
C VAL A 84 -2.12 0.92 -14.14
N VAL A 85 -1.03 0.20 -13.88
CA VAL A 85 -0.02 0.58 -12.88
C VAL A 85 1.20 1.20 -13.54
N MET A 86 1.55 2.42 -13.12
CA MET A 86 2.80 3.09 -13.50
C MET A 86 3.80 3.09 -12.33
N GLY A 87 4.94 2.44 -12.53
CA GLY A 87 6.06 2.46 -11.59
C GLY A 87 7.00 3.64 -11.85
N VAL A 88 7.18 4.53 -10.87
CA VAL A 88 8.18 5.62 -10.96
C VAL A 88 9.16 5.52 -9.81
N GLY A 89 10.46 5.53 -10.10
CA GLY A 89 11.48 5.45 -9.06
C GLY A 89 12.91 5.63 -9.56
N SER A 90 13.86 5.57 -8.64
CA SER A 90 15.28 5.66 -8.98
C SER A 90 15.78 4.40 -9.68
N SER A 91 16.58 4.57 -10.75
CA SER A 91 17.27 3.47 -11.43
C SER A 91 18.47 2.92 -10.65
N LEU A 92 18.97 3.65 -9.64
CA LEU A 92 20.13 3.24 -8.84
C LEU A 92 19.77 2.19 -7.78
N LYS A 93 18.47 2.03 -7.47
CA LYS A 93 18.00 1.05 -6.49
C LYS A 93 17.65 -0.25 -7.21
N GLU A 94 18.50 -1.26 -7.07
CA GLU A 94 18.33 -2.56 -7.73
C GLU A 94 16.97 -3.21 -7.43
N SER A 95 16.45 -3.04 -6.21
CA SER A 95 15.14 -3.57 -5.83
C SER A 95 13.98 -3.01 -6.67
N ASN A 96 14.17 -1.89 -7.38
CA ASN A 96 13.15 -1.32 -8.26
C ASN A 96 13.10 -2.02 -9.63
N ALA A 97 14.19 -2.66 -10.07
CA ALA A 97 14.25 -3.33 -11.38
C ALA A 97 13.13 -4.37 -11.58
N PRO A 98 12.90 -5.33 -10.66
CA PRO A 98 11.79 -6.27 -10.81
C PRO A 98 10.41 -5.59 -10.72
N LEU A 99 10.28 -4.51 -9.95
CA LEU A 99 9.03 -3.76 -9.81
C LEU A 99 8.67 -3.02 -11.10
N PHE A 100 9.65 -2.39 -11.75
CA PHE A 100 9.48 -1.75 -13.05
C PHE A 100 9.12 -2.76 -14.14
N SER A 101 9.67 -3.97 -14.08
CA SER A 101 9.32 -5.03 -15.02
C SER A 101 7.90 -5.58 -14.82
N LYS A 102 7.32 -5.41 -13.62
CA LYS A 102 5.99 -5.92 -13.28
C LYS A 102 4.88 -4.92 -13.59
N ALA A 103 5.16 -3.62 -13.43
CA ALA A 103 4.23 -2.55 -13.77
C ALA A 103 3.94 -2.51 -15.29
N ASP A 104 2.76 -2.02 -15.68
CA ASP A 104 2.36 -1.90 -17.09
C ASP A 104 3.19 -0.82 -17.81
N LEU A 105 3.59 0.21 -17.07
CA LEU A 105 4.47 1.28 -17.51
C LEU A 105 5.49 1.59 -16.41
N ALA A 106 6.73 1.91 -16.78
CA ALA A 106 7.74 2.29 -15.80
C ALA A 106 8.61 3.46 -16.27
N VAL A 107 8.91 4.37 -15.34
CA VAL A 107 9.83 5.49 -15.51
C VAL A 107 10.92 5.38 -14.45
N ALA A 108 12.12 5.02 -14.89
CA ALA A 108 13.30 4.97 -14.04
C ALA A 108 14.10 6.28 -14.18
N LEU A 109 14.32 6.95 -13.05
CA LEU A 109 15.07 8.20 -12.99
C LEU A 109 16.51 7.92 -12.57
N GLN A 110 17.46 8.30 -13.43
CA GLN A 110 18.88 8.37 -13.10
C GLN A 110 19.23 9.84 -12.88
N GLY A 111 19.73 10.15 -11.68
CA GLY A 111 20.19 11.48 -11.28
C GLY A 111 21.68 11.48 -10.98
#